data_AF-A0A9Q0XN02-F1
#
_entry.id   AF-A0A9Q0XN02-F1
#
_cell.length_a   1.000
_cell.length_b   1.000
_cell.length_c   1.000
_cell.angle_alpha   90.00
_cell.angle_beta   90.00
_cell.angle_gamma   90.00
#
_symmetry.space_group_name_H-M   'P 1'
#
loop_
_entity.id
_entity.type
_entity.pdbx_description
1 polymer ?
#
loop_
_entity_poly.entity_id
_entity_poly.type
_entity_poly.pdbx_seq_one_letter_code
_entity_poly.pdbx_strand_id
1 'polypeptide(L)'
;MQSSTASGVLPVPRLGESNFLAWTFKMQMYLKCESLWKCVENPRAVDDDKFHELNKKALATIVLSLQDSQLNYIHSISSAKDCWEALRNVHVRQTACSRMLLTRKLYRKRLNEGDSVSEHLSFMRQIFVELEEA
;
A
#
# COMPACT_ATOMS: atom_id res chain seq x y z
N MET A 1 -12.77 36.76 -14.81
CA MET A 1 -11.79 35.67 -14.63
C MET A 1 -12.31 34.81 -13.49
N GLN A 2 -12.88 33.64 -13.80
CA GLN A 2 -13.40 32.74 -12.77
C GLN A 2 -12.26 31.84 -12.32
N SER A 3 -11.73 32.12 -11.14
CA SER A 3 -10.85 31.22 -10.40
C SER A 3 -11.68 30.00 -9.99
N SER A 4 -11.56 28.89 -10.73
CA SER A 4 -12.16 27.63 -10.34
C SER A 4 -11.38 27.05 -9.16
N THR A 5 -11.95 27.18 -7.96
CA THR A 5 -11.62 26.33 -6.82
C THR A 5 -12.14 24.93 -7.10
N ALA A 6 -11.32 24.07 -7.71
CA ALA A 6 -11.61 22.64 -7.77
C ALA A 6 -11.37 22.05 -6.38
N SER A 7 -12.46 21.78 -5.67
CA SER A 7 -12.48 21.05 -4.41
C SER A 7 -11.69 19.74 -4.56
N GLY A 8 -10.56 19.68 -3.86
CA GLY A 8 -9.46 18.75 -4.12
C GLY A 8 -9.78 17.31 -3.77
N VAL A 9 -10.23 16.54 -4.77
CA VAL A 9 -10.14 15.08 -4.72
C VAL A 9 -8.78 14.71 -5.30
N LEU A 10 -7.93 14.09 -4.49
CA LEU A 10 -6.65 13.56 -4.98
C LEU A 10 -6.94 12.57 -6.11
N PRO A 11 -6.23 12.62 -7.26
CA PRO A 11 -6.42 11.70 -8.37
C PRO A 11 -5.83 10.29 -8.10
N VAL A 12 -5.57 9.99 -6.82
CA VAL A 12 -4.99 8.74 -6.33
C VAL A 12 -6.08 7.99 -5.56
N PRO A 13 -6.30 6.68 -5.81
CA PRO A 13 -7.26 5.90 -5.03
C PRO A 13 -6.89 5.92 -3.56
N ARG A 14 -7.85 5.71 -2.65
CA ARG A 14 -7.50 5.57 -1.23
C ARG A 14 -6.80 4.24 -0.96
N LEU A 15 -5.71 4.24 -0.19
CA LEU A 15 -5.03 3.01 0.22
C LEU A 15 -5.91 2.23 1.20
N GLY A 16 -6.19 0.97 0.87
CA GLY A 16 -6.77 -0.03 1.75
C GLY A 16 -5.89 -1.29 1.79
N GLU A 17 -6.44 -2.40 2.26
CA GLU A 17 -5.68 -3.64 2.52
C GLU A 17 -5.19 -4.36 1.24
N SER A 18 -5.86 -4.18 0.10
CA SER A 18 -5.63 -5.01 -1.11
C SER A 18 -5.07 -4.25 -2.31
N ASN A 19 -4.94 -2.92 -2.25
CA ASN A 19 -4.57 -2.11 -3.40
C ASN A 19 -3.20 -1.43 -3.26
N PHE A 20 -2.34 -1.93 -2.36
CA PHE A 20 -1.06 -1.32 -2.05
C PHE A 20 -0.16 -1.09 -3.28
N LEU A 21 -0.06 -2.07 -4.19
CA LEU A 21 0.77 -1.94 -5.40
C LEU A 21 0.27 -0.81 -6.32
N ALA A 22 -1.03 -0.79 -6.60
CA ALA A 22 -1.65 0.22 -7.47
C ALA A 22 -1.59 1.61 -6.83
N TRP A 23 -1.82 1.70 -5.51
CA TRP A 23 -1.71 2.94 -4.76
C TRP A 23 -0.27 3.46 -4.77
N THR A 24 0.71 2.61 -4.49
CA THR A 24 2.14 2.97 -4.45
C THR A 24 2.57 3.60 -5.78
N PHE A 25 2.21 2.96 -6.89
CA PHE A 25 2.54 3.47 -8.22
C PHE A 25 1.89 4.84 -8.49
N LYS A 26 0.58 4.97 -8.26
CA LYS A 26 -0.16 6.22 -8.52
C LYS A 26 0.29 7.35 -7.59
N MET A 27 0.50 7.07 -6.31
CA MET A 27 0.97 8.07 -5.35
C MET A 27 2.39 8.52 -5.66
N GLN A 28 3.28 7.58 -6.02
CA GLN A 28 4.64 7.95 -6.44
C GLN A 28 4.62 8.87 -7.67
N MET A 29 3.78 8.58 -8.68
CA MET A 29 3.65 9.45 -9.85
C MET A 29 3.10 10.84 -9.46
N TYR A 30 2.08 10.87 -8.60
CA TYR A 30 1.50 12.12 -8.11
C TYR A 30 2.52 12.99 -7.36
N LEU A 31 3.26 12.40 -6.41
CA LEU A 31 4.32 13.11 -5.67
C LEU A 31 5.46 13.58 -6.58
N LYS A 32 5.76 12.86 -7.67
CA LYS A 32 6.74 13.31 -8.67
C LYS A 32 6.23 14.52 -9.46
N CYS A 33 4.97 14.51 -9.90
CA CYS A 33 4.33 15.64 -10.58
C CYS A 33 4.34 16.91 -9.70
N GLU A 34 4.08 16.76 -8.40
CA GLU A 34 4.09 17.85 -7.42
C GLU A 34 5.50 18.24 -6.93
N SER A 35 6.57 17.61 -7.46
CA SER A 35 7.96 17.80 -7.00
C SER A 35 8.21 17.47 -5.52
N LEU A 36 7.36 16.63 -4.91
CA LEU A 36 7.40 16.22 -3.51
C LEU A 36 8.16 14.91 -3.28
N TRP A 37 8.33 14.07 -4.32
CA TRP A 37 8.96 12.75 -4.18
C TRP A 37 10.37 12.77 -3.57
N LYS A 38 11.11 13.87 -3.75
CA LYS A 38 12.45 14.06 -3.18
C LYS A 38 12.48 13.95 -1.66
N CYS A 39 11.38 14.33 -0.98
CA CYS A 39 11.25 14.20 0.48
C CYS A 39 11.15 12.74 0.94
N VAL A 40 10.66 11.85 0.08
CA VAL A 40 10.55 10.41 0.35
C VAL A 40 11.85 9.68 -0.01
N GLU A 41 12.42 9.97 -1.19
CA GLU A 41 13.58 9.25 -1.73
C GLU A 41 14.90 9.60 -1.05
N ASN A 42 15.13 10.89 -0.80
CA ASN A 42 16.40 11.35 -0.25
C ASN A 42 16.16 12.57 0.65
N PRO A 43 15.71 12.36 1.90
CA PRO A 43 15.53 13.45 2.84
C PRO A 43 16.89 14.08 3.08
N ARG A 44 17.08 15.29 2.53
CA ARG A 44 18.33 16.03 2.75
C ARG A 44 18.42 16.37 4.23
N ALA A 45 19.58 16.16 4.82
CA ALA A 45 19.90 16.57 6.19
C ALA A 45 20.08 18.11 6.34
N VAL A 46 19.67 18.88 5.33
CA VAL A 46 19.86 20.33 5.34
C VAL A 46 18.66 20.94 6.05
N ASP A 47 18.94 21.69 7.10
CA ASP A 47 18.01 22.56 7.84
C ASP A 47 17.53 23.70 6.90
N ASP A 48 16.77 23.32 5.88
CA ASP A 48 16.16 24.20 4.90
C ASP A 48 14.67 24.23 5.23
N ASP A 49 14.18 25.38 5.68
CA ASP A 49 12.76 25.61 5.97
C ASP A 49 11.88 25.21 4.78
N LYS A 50 12.38 25.38 3.54
CA LYS A 50 11.67 24.94 2.33
C LYS A 50 11.55 23.42 2.25
N PHE A 51 12.59 22.68 2.64
CA PHE A 51 12.53 21.22 2.68
C PHE A 51 11.52 20.75 3.73
N HIS A 52 11.48 21.40 4.90
CA HIS A 52 10.53 21.05 5.96
C HIS A 52 9.08 21.24 5.51
N GLU A 53 8.76 22.35 4.84
CA GLU A 53 7.43 22.59 4.28
C GLU A 53 7.06 21.61 3.16
N LEU A 54 7.99 21.27 2.27
CA LEU A 54 7.77 20.24 1.25
C LEU A 54 7.54 18.85 1.87
N ASN A 55 8.28 18.51 2.94
CA ASN A 55 8.10 17.26 3.66
C ASN A 55 6.72 17.20 4.36
N LYS A 56 6.28 18.28 5.00
CA LYS A 56 4.92 18.37 5.57
C LYS A 56 3.86 18.20 4.50
N LYS A 57 4.01 18.87 3.34
CA LYS A 57 3.07 18.73 2.22
C LYS A 57 3.04 17.28 1.71
N ALA A 58 4.19 16.66 1.51
CA ALA A 58 4.29 15.26 1.09
C ALA A 58 3.63 14.30 2.10
N LEU A 59 3.90 14.48 3.40
CA LEU A 59 3.31 13.69 4.47
C LEU A 59 1.78 13.85 4.47
N ALA A 60 1.27 15.08 4.44
CA ALA A 60 -0.16 15.35 4.40
C ALA A 60 -0.83 14.72 3.17
N THR A 61 -0.21 14.82 1.99
CA THR A 61 -0.70 14.17 0.77
C THR A 61 -0.79 12.66 0.93
N ILE A 62 0.23 12.02 1.50
CA ILE A 62 0.22 10.57 1.73
C ILE A 62 -0.92 10.22 2.69
N VAL A 63 -0.98 10.87 3.86
CA VAL A 63 -1.98 10.59 4.92
C VAL A 63 -3.41 10.80 4.42
N LEU A 64 -3.68 11.88 3.68
CA LEU A 64 -5.01 12.18 3.13
C LEU A 64 -5.46 11.18 2.05
N SER A 65 -4.53 10.40 1.50
CA SER A 65 -4.84 9.33 0.55
C SER A 65 -5.09 7.97 1.20
N LEU A 66 -5.06 7.88 2.53
CA LEU A 66 -5.25 6.63 3.25
C LEU A 66 -6.71 6.44 3.66
N GLN A 67 -7.12 5.18 3.82
CA GLN A 67 -8.30 4.85 4.61
C GLN A 67 -7.95 4.82 6.11
N ASP A 68 -8.95 5.01 6.97
CA ASP A 68 -8.76 5.06 8.43
C ASP A 68 -8.10 3.79 8.99
N SER A 69 -8.31 2.62 8.36
CA SER A 69 -7.67 1.35 8.78
C SER A 69 -6.14 1.43 8.75
N GLN A 70 -5.58 2.22 7.84
CA GLN A 70 -4.14 2.36 7.64
C GLN A 70 -3.49 3.31 8.67
N LEU A 71 -4.27 4.19 9.29
CA LEU A 71 -3.75 5.21 10.23
C LEU A 71 -3.14 4.58 11.48
N ASN A 72 -3.60 3.38 11.84
CA ASN A 72 -3.06 2.59 12.96
C ASN A 72 -1.56 2.28 12.83
N TYR A 73 -1.03 2.26 11.60
CA TYR A 73 0.36 1.93 11.34
C TYR A 73 1.30 3.14 11.35
N ILE A 74 0.78 4.37 11.38
CA ILE A 74 1.56 5.59 11.14
C ILE A 74 1.41 6.69 12.22
N HIS A 75 0.73 6.40 13.34
CA HIS A 75 0.38 7.40 14.37
C HIS A 75 1.59 8.16 14.97
N SER A 76 2.82 7.62 14.91
CA SER A 76 4.01 8.22 15.50
C SER A 76 5.01 8.77 14.48
N ILE A 77 4.61 8.94 13.22
CA ILE A 77 5.54 9.27 12.12
C ILE A 77 5.43 10.75 11.71
N SER A 78 6.58 11.43 11.66
CA SER A 78 6.68 12.87 11.36
C SER A 78 7.35 13.18 10.01
N SER A 79 7.80 12.16 9.28
CA SER A 79 8.50 12.28 8.00
C SER A 79 7.73 11.57 6.89
N ALA A 80 7.68 12.18 5.69
CA ALA A 80 7.05 11.56 4.53
C ALA A 80 7.75 10.24 4.14
N LYS A 81 9.08 10.18 4.29
CA LYS A 81 9.86 8.96 4.04
C LYS A 81 9.48 7.86 5.01
N ASP A 82 9.50 8.16 6.30
CA ASP A 82 9.22 7.16 7.34
C ASP A 82 7.78 6.63 7.19
N CYS A 83 6.85 7.50 6.79
CA CYS A 83 5.46 7.13 6.56
C CYS A 83 5.36 6.17 5.38
N TRP A 84 6.03 6.50 4.28
CA TRP A 84 6.11 5.65 3.10
C TRP A 84 6.73 4.28 3.39
N GLU A 85 7.83 4.24 4.14
CA GLU A 85 8.52 3.01 4.52
C GLU A 85 7.68 2.15 5.47
N ALA A 86 7.01 2.76 6.46
CA ALA A 86 6.13 2.04 7.36
C ALA A 86 4.98 1.35 6.63
N LEU A 87 4.29 2.07 5.73
CA LEU A 87 3.24 1.50 4.88
C LEU A 87 3.79 0.35 4.02
N ARG A 88 4.94 0.55 3.38
CA ARG A 88 5.60 -0.49 2.58
C ARG A 88 5.92 -1.73 3.40
N ASN A 89 6.47 -1.57 4.60
CA ASN A 89 6.85 -2.69 5.45
C ASN A 89 5.63 -3.50 5.90
N VAL A 90 4.53 -2.84 6.25
CA VAL A 90 3.29 -3.53 6.67
C VAL A 90 2.72 -4.33 5.50
N HIS A 91 2.51 -3.69 4.35
CA HIS A 91 1.86 -4.33 3.20
C HIS A 91 2.72 -5.43 2.58
N VAL A 92 4.02 -5.21 2.41
CA VAL A 92 4.92 -6.25 1.88
C VAL A 92 5.00 -7.45 2.83
N ARG A 93 5.03 -7.20 4.16
CA ARG A 93 5.02 -8.28 5.15
C ARG A 93 3.70 -9.05 5.12
N GLN A 94 2.56 -8.35 5.01
CA GLN A 94 1.25 -8.99 4.88
C GLN A 94 1.18 -9.86 3.61
N THR A 95 1.54 -9.35 2.44
CA THR A 95 1.65 -10.13 1.18
C THR A 95 2.54 -11.36 1.35
N ALA A 96 3.73 -11.21 1.93
CA ALA A 96 4.65 -12.34 2.14
C ALA A 96 4.06 -13.41 3.08
N CYS A 97 3.42 -12.99 4.18
CA CYS A 97 2.75 -13.89 5.11
C CYS A 97 1.54 -14.59 4.45
N SER A 98 0.72 -13.86 3.69
CA SER A 98 -0.41 -14.41 2.93
C SER A 98 0.05 -15.48 1.95
N ARG A 99 1.05 -15.18 1.11
CA ARG A 99 1.63 -16.14 0.16
C ARG A 99 2.19 -17.38 0.87
N MET A 100 2.87 -17.22 2.00
CA MET A 100 3.38 -18.36 2.79
C MET A 100 2.25 -19.23 3.35
N LEU A 101 1.21 -18.62 3.92
CA LEU A 101 0.07 -19.33 4.50
C LEU A 101 -0.73 -20.10 3.44
N LEU A 102 -0.97 -19.46 2.29
CA LEU A 102 -1.67 -20.07 1.15
C LEU A 102 -0.86 -21.23 0.57
N THR A 103 0.45 -21.04 0.36
CA THR A 103 1.35 -22.12 -0.06
C THR A 103 1.33 -23.29 0.92
N ARG A 104 1.36 -23.01 2.24
CA ARG A 104 1.28 -24.07 3.26
C ARG A 104 -0.07 -24.79 3.25
N LYS A 105 -1.18 -24.07 3.04
CA LYS A 105 -2.52 -24.68 2.88
C LYS A 105 -2.57 -25.59 1.66
N LEU A 106 -2.00 -25.15 0.54
CA LEU A 106 -1.91 -25.92 -0.71
C LEU A 106 -1.20 -27.26 -0.47
N TYR A 107 0.02 -27.23 0.07
CA TYR A 107 0.81 -28.44 0.31
C TYR A 107 0.22 -29.37 1.39
N ARG A 108 -0.58 -28.84 2.32
CA ARG A 108 -1.24 -29.64 3.37
C ARG A 108 -2.51 -30.34 2.88
N LYS A 109 -3.21 -29.79 1.89
CA LYS A 109 -4.46 -30.38 1.40
C LYS A 109 -4.14 -31.62 0.57
N ARG A 110 -4.35 -32.79 1.16
CA ARG A 110 -4.31 -34.08 0.46
C ARG A 110 -5.73 -34.53 0.11
N LEU A 111 -5.87 -35.24 -1.00
CA LEU A 111 -7.06 -36.01 -1.32
C LEU A 111 -6.91 -37.37 -0.65
N ASN A 112 -7.80 -37.69 0.28
CA ASN A 112 -7.81 -38.99 0.94
C ASN A 112 -8.81 -39.93 0.26
N GLU A 113 -8.73 -41.22 0.58
CA GLU A 113 -9.69 -42.20 0.10
C GLU A 113 -11.10 -41.86 0.61
N GLY A 114 -12.05 -41.71 -0.33
CA GLY A 114 -13.43 -41.30 -0.04
C GLY A 114 -13.69 -39.79 -0.17
N ASP A 115 -12.66 -38.95 -0.32
CA ASP A 115 -12.85 -37.51 -0.55
C ASP A 115 -13.39 -37.23 -1.98
N SER A 116 -14.24 -36.22 -2.11
CA SER A 116 -14.72 -35.74 -3.41
C SER A 116 -13.60 -35.05 -4.19
N VAL A 117 -13.26 -35.61 -5.35
CA VAL A 117 -12.29 -35.01 -6.29
C VAL A 117 -12.75 -33.62 -6.74
N SER A 118 -14.06 -33.43 -6.96
CA SER A 118 -14.62 -32.15 -7.43
C SER A 118 -14.45 -31.04 -6.39
N GLU A 119 -14.70 -31.34 -5.12
CA GLU A 119 -14.49 -30.40 -4.01
C GLU A 119 -13.01 -30.09 -3.82
N HIS A 120 -12.14 -31.11 -3.92
CA HIS A 120 -10.70 -30.93 -3.84
C HIS A 120 -10.17 -30.01 -4.95
N LEU A 121 -10.58 -30.22 -6.21
CA LEU A 121 -10.20 -29.37 -7.33
C LEU A 121 -10.71 -27.93 -7.19
N SER A 122 -11.93 -27.76 -6.65
CA SER A 122 -12.51 -26.44 -6.42
C SER A 122 -11.74 -25.67 -5.35
N PHE A 123 -11.36 -26.34 -4.26
CA PHE A 123 -10.49 -25.78 -3.23
C PHE A 123 -9.10 -25.41 -3.77
N MET A 124 -8.46 -26.30 -4.54
CA MET A 124 -7.16 -26.01 -5.15
C MET A 124 -7.23 -24.78 -6.06
N ARG A 125 -8.24 -24.69 -6.93
CA ARG A 125 -8.47 -23.52 -7.79
C ARG A 125 -8.63 -22.24 -7.00
N GLN A 126 -9.39 -22.26 -5.91
CA GLN A 126 -9.56 -21.10 -5.05
C GLN A 126 -8.23 -20.62 -4.45
N ILE A 127 -7.39 -21.53 -3.95
CA ILE A 127 -6.07 -21.16 -3.42
C ILE A 127 -5.16 -20.59 -4.52
N PHE A 128 -5.22 -21.11 -5.75
CA PHE A 128 -4.44 -20.56 -6.86
C PHE A 128 -4.83 -19.13 -7.19
N VAL A 129 -6.14 -18.83 -7.24
CA VAL A 129 -6.62 -17.45 -7.43
C VAL A 129 -6.15 -16.55 -6.30
N GLU A 130 -6.31 -16.98 -5.04
CA GLU A 130 -5.85 -16.21 -3.88
C GLU A 130 -4.32 -16.00 -3.88
N LEU A 131 -3.53 -16.93 -4.44
CA LEU A 131 -2.07 -16.80 -4.59
C LEU A 131 -1.67 -15.84 -5.72
N GLU A 132 -2.47 -15.73 -6.79
CA GLU A 132 -2.24 -14.76 -7.87
C GLU A 132 -2.55 -13.33 -7.43
N GLU A 133 -3.48 -13.17 -6.48
CA GLU A 133 -3.92 -11.86 -5.96
C GLU A 133 -3.11 -11.38 -4.74
N ALA A 134 -2.31 -12.24 -4.09
CA ALA A 134 -1.59 -11.97 -2.84
C ALA A 134 -0.18 -11.38 -3.03
#